data_AF-A0A4P5Y367-F1
#
_entry.id   AF-A0A4P5Y367-F1
#
_cell.length_a   1.000
_cell.length_b   1.000
_cell.length_c   1.000
_cell.angle_alpha   90.00
_cell.angle_beta   90.00
_cell.angle_gamma   90.00
#
_symmetry.space_group_name_H-M   'P 1'
#
loop_
_entity.id
_entity.type
_entity.pdbx_description
1 polymer ?
#
loop_
_entity_poly.entity_id
_entity_poly.type
_entity_poly.pdbx_seq_one_letter_code
_entity_poly.pdbx_strand_id
1 'polypeptide(L)'
;MTLRDIFEGAFYSVMLRGRERSQAWDMYQVLRWGFFPLYWKGIWPKGYCLAYCPAELPHAKVPAECVPTPEQLADGDRKRAKPTPMPPCPDYPATSPEGWKELVDRPDRATAFRQHFSPFIHTSDGNELLDLLGKQVSAFKVQGKKLIVQFGGDAYMACKPPWTGSLAAVPPTVGAVIRVHNGMSLFHSGGEADEWRTFNGKTFPHSDWRDWWEGDPDDSDNPFPKMPLIPITTTDGSGLWIIHPDKRLPNGEPAAVYLDARLGDPDPRPIGEIWLEIIASTLTLMDAMKRR
;
A
#
# COMPACT_ATOMS: atom_id res chain seq x y z
N MET A 1 -37.68 13.91 -10.57
CA MET A 1 -36.40 13.50 -9.97
C MET A 1 -35.57 14.75 -9.77
N THR A 2 -35.60 15.27 -8.54
CA THR A 2 -34.86 16.47 -8.16
C THR A 2 -33.41 16.09 -7.82
N LEU A 3 -32.47 17.04 -7.85
CA LEU A 3 -31.08 16.80 -7.39
C LEU A 3 -31.06 16.22 -5.97
N ARG A 4 -32.02 16.62 -5.14
CA ARG A 4 -32.25 16.09 -3.80
C ARG A 4 -32.49 14.57 -3.79
N ASP A 5 -33.27 14.05 -4.73
CA ASP A 5 -33.60 12.61 -4.82
C ASP A 5 -32.39 11.76 -5.28
N ILE A 6 -31.46 12.35 -6.04
CA ILE A 6 -30.23 11.69 -6.50
C ILE A 6 -29.19 11.65 -5.37
N PHE A 7 -29.09 12.71 -4.56
CA PHE A 7 -28.13 12.79 -3.46
C PHE A 7 -28.59 12.04 -2.19
N GLU A 8 -29.89 12.01 -1.88
CA GLU A 8 -30.40 11.30 -0.69
C GLU A 8 -30.27 9.77 -0.83
N GLY A 9 -30.29 9.19 -2.03
CA GLY A 9 -30.16 7.74 -2.24
C GLY A 9 -28.72 7.20 -2.17
N ALA A 10 -27.74 7.95 -2.66
CA ALA A 10 -26.35 7.48 -2.77
C ALA A 10 -25.48 7.77 -1.53
N PHE A 11 -25.72 8.90 -0.84
CA PHE A 11 -24.90 9.31 0.32
C PHE A 11 -25.28 8.62 1.63
N TYR A 12 -26.54 8.26 1.83
CA TYR A 12 -26.98 7.61 3.07
C TYR A 12 -26.36 6.22 3.28
N SER A 13 -25.98 5.55 2.19
CA SER A 13 -25.30 4.24 2.23
C SER A 13 -23.87 4.32 2.77
N VAL A 14 -23.21 5.48 2.64
CA VAL A 14 -21.79 5.67 2.98
C VAL A 14 -21.59 6.24 4.40
N MET A 15 -22.57 6.95 4.96
CA MET A 15 -22.35 7.78 6.16
C MET A 15 -22.83 7.22 7.52
N LEU A 16 -23.43 6.04 7.66
CA LEU A 16 -24.08 5.66 8.93
C LEU A 16 -23.67 4.33 9.57
N ARG A 17 -22.38 3.96 9.52
CA ARG A 17 -21.82 2.98 10.47
C ARG A 17 -20.42 3.37 10.95
N GLY A 18 -20.33 3.89 12.19
CA GLY A 18 -19.08 4.04 12.94
C GLY A 18 -18.75 5.50 13.29
N ARG A 19 -18.43 5.77 14.55
CA ARG A 19 -18.38 7.10 15.17
C ARG A 19 -16.98 7.71 15.17
N GLU A 20 -16.47 8.15 14.01
CA GLU A 20 -15.25 8.97 13.95
C GLU A 20 -15.47 10.17 13.02
N ARG A 21 -15.05 11.35 13.48
CA ARG A 21 -15.07 12.58 12.66
C ARG A 21 -14.10 12.35 11.50
N SER A 22 -14.53 12.62 10.27
CA SER A 22 -13.70 12.48 9.06
C SER A 22 -13.73 13.75 8.21
N GLN A 23 -12.78 13.91 7.28
CA GLN A 23 -12.80 15.02 6.33
C GLN A 23 -14.10 15.06 5.52
N ALA A 24 -14.62 13.91 5.09
CA ALA A 24 -15.90 13.81 4.40
C ALA A 24 -17.07 14.29 5.27
N TRP A 25 -17.06 13.99 6.58
CA TRP A 25 -18.06 14.51 7.51
C TRP A 25 -17.98 16.03 7.66
N ASP A 26 -16.78 16.60 7.79
CA ASP A 26 -16.60 18.06 7.88
C ASP A 26 -17.00 18.77 6.56
N MET A 27 -16.71 18.18 5.39
CA MET A 27 -17.18 18.68 4.09
C MET A 27 -18.70 18.60 3.95
N TYR A 28 -19.33 17.53 4.45
CA TYR A 28 -20.78 17.43 4.51
C TYR A 28 -21.40 18.52 5.39
N GLN A 29 -20.75 18.87 6.52
CA GLN A 29 -21.23 20.00 7.31
C GLN A 29 -21.20 21.28 6.48
N VAL A 30 -20.11 21.61 5.78
CA VAL A 30 -20.03 22.79 4.90
C VAL A 30 -21.21 22.87 3.93
N LEU A 31 -21.58 21.73 3.31
CA LEU A 31 -22.77 21.63 2.47
C LEU A 31 -24.07 21.94 3.22
N ARG A 32 -24.23 21.38 4.42
CA ARG A 32 -25.39 21.63 5.30
C ARG A 32 -25.53 23.10 5.68
N TRP A 33 -24.45 23.87 5.71
CA TRP A 33 -24.46 25.31 5.98
C TRP A 33 -24.82 26.17 4.75
N GLY A 34 -25.06 25.55 3.59
CA GLY A 34 -25.47 26.23 2.35
C GLY A 34 -24.30 26.61 1.44
N PHE A 35 -23.10 26.08 1.69
CA PHE A 35 -21.91 26.32 0.90
C PHE A 35 -21.57 25.07 0.09
N PHE A 36 -21.13 25.23 -1.16
CA PHE A 36 -20.66 24.10 -1.96
C PHE A 36 -19.18 23.85 -1.66
N PRO A 37 -18.82 22.77 -0.93
CA PRO A 37 -17.41 22.48 -0.69
C PRO A 37 -16.72 22.21 -2.03
N LEU A 38 -15.59 22.86 -2.27
CA LEU A 38 -14.77 22.65 -3.47
C LEU A 38 -13.66 21.65 -3.17
N TYR A 39 -12.75 22.02 -2.27
CA TYR A 39 -11.64 21.18 -1.83
C TYR A 39 -11.14 21.65 -0.46
N TRP A 40 -10.33 20.82 0.18
CA TRP A 40 -9.74 21.10 1.49
C TRP A 40 -8.29 21.60 1.32
N LYS A 41 -7.87 22.54 2.16
CA LYS A 41 -6.50 23.06 2.22
C LYS A 41 -5.88 22.80 3.58
N GLY A 42 -4.69 22.21 3.61
CA GLY A 42 -3.94 21.91 4.82
C GLY A 42 -4.36 20.60 5.49
N ILE A 43 -3.54 20.10 6.40
CA ILE A 43 -3.71 18.78 7.03
C ILE A 43 -5.01 18.71 7.86
N TRP A 44 -5.95 17.81 7.52
CA TRP A 44 -7.11 17.53 8.36
C TRP A 44 -6.70 16.93 9.73
N PRO A 45 -7.33 17.31 10.86
CA PRO A 45 -8.49 18.21 11.02
C PRO A 45 -8.12 19.69 11.19
N LYS A 46 -6.86 20.08 10.97
CA LYS A 46 -6.34 21.44 11.22
C LYS A 46 -6.46 22.38 10.02
N GLY A 47 -6.68 21.85 8.82
CA GLY A 47 -6.90 22.63 7.60
C GLY A 47 -8.26 23.31 7.53
N TYR A 48 -8.62 23.79 6.34
CA TYR A 48 -9.89 24.45 6.07
C TYR A 48 -10.49 24.04 4.73
N CYS A 49 -11.81 24.08 4.63
CA CYS A 49 -12.52 23.84 3.38
C CYS A 49 -12.66 25.15 2.59
N LEU A 50 -12.19 25.16 1.34
CA LEU A 50 -12.59 26.18 0.38
C LEU A 50 -13.96 25.81 -0.17
N ALA A 51 -14.92 26.73 -0.04
CA ALA A 51 -16.29 26.51 -0.45
C ALA A 51 -16.79 27.64 -1.33
N TYR A 52 -17.54 27.28 -2.36
CA TYR A 52 -18.24 28.21 -3.21
C TYR A 52 -19.57 28.63 -2.60
N CYS A 53 -19.82 29.93 -2.59
CA CYS A 53 -21.08 30.52 -2.16
C CYS A 53 -21.72 31.25 -3.35
N PRO A 54 -22.65 30.61 -4.09
CA PRO A 54 -23.38 31.29 -5.15
C PRO A 54 -24.16 32.48 -4.56
N ALA A 55 -24.08 33.64 -5.20
CA ALA A 55 -24.74 34.85 -4.73
C ALA A 55 -26.28 34.71 -4.74
N GLU A 56 -26.81 33.82 -5.56
CA GLU A 56 -28.24 33.61 -5.76
C GLU A 56 -28.87 32.69 -4.69
N LEU A 57 -28.06 32.03 -3.86
CA LEU A 57 -28.56 31.11 -2.84
C LEU A 57 -28.56 31.72 -1.44
N PRO A 58 -29.63 31.51 -0.65
CA PRO A 58 -29.64 31.88 0.75
C PRO A 58 -28.62 31.01 1.50
N HIS A 59 -27.62 31.66 2.07
CA HIS A 59 -26.58 31.02 2.88
C HIS A 59 -26.75 31.42 4.34
N ALA A 60 -26.51 30.47 5.25
CA ALA A 60 -26.42 30.80 6.66
C ALA A 60 -25.16 31.66 6.90
N LYS A 61 -25.21 32.54 7.90
CA LYS A 61 -23.99 33.22 8.35
C LYS A 61 -23.00 32.15 8.81
N VAL A 62 -21.80 32.14 8.23
CA VAL A 62 -20.73 31.23 8.66
C VAL A 62 -20.46 31.49 10.14
N PRO A 63 -20.51 30.46 11.01
CA PRO A 63 -20.14 30.62 12.41
C PRO A 63 -18.71 31.13 12.54
N ALA A 64 -18.42 31.93 13.56
CA ALA A 64 -17.09 32.50 13.75
C ALA A 64 -16.03 31.40 13.93
N GLU A 65 -16.41 30.29 14.57
CA GLU A 65 -15.60 29.09 14.75
C GLU A 65 -15.31 28.31 13.46
N CYS A 66 -16.06 28.58 12.38
CA CYS A 66 -15.85 27.97 11.07
C CYS A 66 -15.04 28.87 10.12
N VAL A 67 -14.70 30.09 10.55
CA VAL A 67 -13.81 30.98 9.80
C VAL A 67 -12.37 30.52 10.07
N PRO A 68 -11.56 30.21 9.04
CA PRO A 68 -10.18 29.78 9.23
C PRO A 68 -9.37 30.84 9.97
N THR A 69 -8.54 30.42 10.93
CA THR A 69 -7.62 31.35 11.60
C THR A 69 -6.51 31.80 10.65
N PRO A 70 -5.83 32.94 10.92
CA PRO A 70 -4.66 33.34 10.14
C PRO A 70 -3.58 32.26 10.05
N GLU A 71 -3.38 31.47 11.11
CA GLU A 71 -2.45 30.34 11.11
C GLU A 71 -2.90 29.23 10.16
N GLN A 72 -4.20 28.90 10.14
CA GLN A 72 -4.75 27.91 9.21
C GLN A 72 -4.66 28.36 7.75
N LEU A 73 -4.91 29.65 7.48
CA LEU A 73 -4.71 30.23 6.15
C LEU A 73 -3.24 30.16 5.74
N ALA A 74 -2.32 30.58 6.62
CA ALA A 74 -0.89 30.55 6.36
C ALA A 74 -0.35 29.13 6.13
N ASP A 75 -0.84 28.14 6.90
CA ASP A 75 -0.45 26.74 6.76
C ASP A 75 -1.03 26.10 5.48
N GLY A 76 -2.30 26.37 5.15
CA GLY A 76 -2.92 25.86 3.93
C GLY A 76 -2.41 26.52 2.64
N ASP A 77 -1.72 27.66 2.73
CA ASP A 77 -1.06 28.33 1.60
C ASP A 77 0.45 28.05 1.53
N ARG A 78 1.02 27.20 2.41
CA ARG A 78 2.43 26.83 2.32
C ARG A 78 2.70 26.11 1.01
N LYS A 79 3.72 26.59 0.28
CA LYS A 79 4.25 25.87 -0.89
C LYS A 79 4.72 24.48 -0.46
N ARG A 80 4.20 23.49 -1.19
CA ARG A 80 4.61 22.07 -1.23
C ARG A 80 5.97 21.80 -0.58
N ALA A 81 5.97 21.03 0.51
CA ALA A 81 7.17 20.32 0.91
C ALA A 81 7.52 19.36 -0.24
N LYS A 82 8.71 19.49 -0.82
CA LYS A 82 9.17 18.50 -1.79
C LYS A 82 9.26 17.16 -1.06
N PRO A 83 8.73 16.06 -1.63
CA PRO A 83 8.95 14.73 -1.07
C PRO A 83 10.42 14.57 -0.75
N THR A 84 10.73 14.07 0.43
CA THR A 84 12.12 13.80 0.77
C THR A 84 12.67 12.82 -0.27
N PRO A 85 13.81 13.12 -0.92
CA PRO A 85 14.37 12.24 -1.93
C PRO A 85 14.52 10.82 -1.38
N MET A 86 14.20 9.81 -2.19
CA MET A 86 14.45 8.43 -1.80
C MET A 86 15.96 8.24 -1.61
N PRO A 87 16.40 7.57 -0.53
CA PRO A 87 17.79 7.18 -0.41
C PRO A 87 18.15 6.26 -1.58
N PRO A 88 19.39 6.33 -2.11
CA PRO A 88 19.82 5.44 -3.17
C PRO A 88 19.75 3.99 -2.69
N CYS A 89 19.15 3.11 -3.50
CA CYS A 89 19.19 1.67 -3.24
C CYS A 89 20.63 1.15 -3.36
N PRO A 90 21.15 0.46 -2.33
CA PRO A 90 22.40 -0.29 -2.44
C PRO A 90 22.35 -1.28 -3.60
N ASP A 91 23.51 -1.58 -4.17
CA ASP A 91 23.61 -2.63 -5.16
C ASP A 91 23.65 -4.00 -4.48
N TYR A 92 22.47 -4.57 -4.19
CA TYR A 92 22.37 -5.94 -3.72
C TYR A 92 22.67 -6.91 -4.88
N PRO A 93 23.42 -8.00 -4.66
CA PRO A 93 23.64 -9.00 -5.70
C PRO A 93 22.31 -9.67 -6.08
N ALA A 94 22.04 -9.80 -7.38
CA ALA A 94 20.89 -10.55 -7.86
C ALA A 94 21.14 -12.05 -7.65
N THR A 95 20.17 -12.77 -7.09
CA THR A 95 20.23 -14.22 -6.96
C THR A 95 20.24 -14.86 -8.35
N SER A 96 21.26 -15.65 -8.65
CA SER A 96 21.34 -16.35 -9.93
C SER A 96 20.20 -17.39 -10.04
N PRO A 97 19.37 -17.35 -11.10
CA PRO A 97 18.36 -18.38 -11.34
C PRO A 97 18.93 -19.79 -11.48
N GLU A 98 20.21 -19.91 -11.89
CA GLU A 98 20.92 -21.17 -11.95
C GLU A 98 21.04 -21.80 -10.55
N GLY A 99 21.12 -20.98 -9.49
CA GLY A 99 21.12 -21.43 -8.09
C GLY A 99 19.79 -22.02 -7.61
N TRP A 100 18.68 -21.88 -8.36
CA TRP A 100 17.41 -22.48 -7.97
C TRP A 100 17.43 -24.01 -7.99
N LYS A 101 18.30 -24.60 -8.79
CA LYS A 101 18.46 -26.06 -8.81
C LYS A 101 18.91 -26.58 -7.44
N GLU A 102 19.79 -25.85 -6.76
CA GLU A 102 20.24 -26.21 -5.41
C GLU A 102 19.10 -26.16 -4.39
N LEU A 103 18.13 -25.25 -4.55
CA LEU A 103 16.93 -25.21 -3.70
C LEU A 103 16.03 -26.43 -3.92
N VAL A 104 15.88 -26.85 -5.18
CA VAL A 104 15.10 -28.05 -5.56
C VAL A 104 15.71 -29.32 -5.00
N ASP A 105 17.04 -29.43 -5.06
CA ASP A 105 17.76 -30.64 -4.67
C ASP A 105 17.99 -30.74 -3.15
N ARG A 106 17.71 -29.67 -2.37
CA ARG A 106 17.93 -29.66 -0.92
C ARG A 106 16.90 -30.51 -0.15
N PRO A 107 17.35 -31.40 0.75
CA PRO A 107 16.45 -32.23 1.56
C PRO A 107 15.72 -31.44 2.65
N ASP A 108 16.40 -30.48 3.30
CA ASP A 108 15.80 -29.58 4.29
C ASP A 108 15.20 -28.35 3.60
N ARG A 109 13.94 -28.49 3.19
CA ARG A 109 13.18 -27.46 2.47
C ARG A 109 12.90 -26.23 3.33
N ALA A 110 12.65 -26.42 4.63
CA ALA A 110 12.38 -25.32 5.54
C ALA A 110 13.62 -24.42 5.66
N THR A 111 14.80 -24.99 5.87
CA THR A 111 16.04 -24.22 5.90
C THR A 111 16.38 -23.60 4.54
N ALA A 112 16.16 -24.31 3.43
CA ALA A 112 16.33 -23.74 2.09
C ALA A 112 15.44 -22.51 1.85
N PHE A 113 14.15 -22.59 2.24
CA PHE A 113 13.21 -21.48 2.16
C PHE A 113 13.69 -20.27 2.96
N ARG A 114 14.03 -20.49 4.24
CA ARG A 114 14.49 -19.42 5.13
C ARG A 114 15.72 -18.70 4.60
N GLN A 115 16.71 -19.44 4.12
CA GLN A 115 17.92 -18.82 3.59
C GLN A 115 17.61 -18.01 2.33
N HIS A 116 16.83 -18.56 1.41
CA HIS A 116 16.52 -17.92 0.13
C HIS A 116 15.67 -16.65 0.28
N PHE A 117 14.70 -16.67 1.19
CA PHE A 117 13.78 -15.55 1.43
C PHE A 117 14.19 -14.65 2.60
N SER A 118 15.34 -14.90 3.25
CA SER A 118 15.86 -14.04 4.34
C SER A 118 15.97 -12.54 4.00
N PRO A 119 16.24 -12.09 2.75
CA PRO A 119 16.30 -10.67 2.43
C PRO A 119 14.96 -9.92 2.56
N PHE A 120 13.86 -10.64 2.79
CA PHE A 120 12.52 -10.05 2.99
C PHE A 120 12.36 -9.53 4.43
N ILE A 121 13.21 -9.97 5.36
CA ILE A 121 13.04 -9.78 6.79
C ILE A 121 13.95 -8.67 7.33
N HIS A 122 13.36 -7.82 8.16
CA HIS A 122 14.00 -6.67 8.81
C HIS A 122 13.72 -6.64 10.33
N THR A 123 12.77 -7.44 10.81
CA THR A 123 12.34 -7.53 12.22
C THR A 123 12.51 -8.95 12.81
N SER A 124 12.44 -9.07 14.13
CA SER A 124 12.36 -10.37 14.82
C SER A 124 11.12 -11.15 14.41
N ASP A 125 9.98 -10.48 14.35
CA ASP A 125 8.67 -11.08 14.07
C ASP A 125 8.64 -11.63 12.64
N GLY A 126 9.29 -10.91 11.71
CA GLY A 126 9.51 -11.40 10.35
C GLY A 126 10.33 -12.71 10.29
N ASN A 127 11.32 -12.89 11.19
CA ASN A 127 12.08 -14.16 11.24
C ASN A 127 11.19 -15.32 11.71
N GLU A 128 10.34 -15.09 12.70
CA GLU A 128 9.39 -16.10 13.19
C GLU A 128 8.37 -16.49 12.10
N LEU A 129 7.87 -15.50 11.37
CA LEU A 129 6.98 -15.70 10.24
C LEU A 129 7.66 -16.52 9.13
N LEU A 130 8.92 -16.21 8.82
CA LEU A 130 9.70 -16.94 7.82
C LEU A 130 9.95 -18.40 8.25
N ASP A 131 10.25 -18.62 9.54
CA ASP A 131 10.37 -19.95 10.13
C ASP A 131 9.06 -20.76 10.01
N LEU A 132 7.93 -20.10 10.27
CA LEU A 132 6.62 -20.71 10.22
C LEU A 132 6.24 -21.09 8.79
N LEU A 133 6.46 -20.20 7.82
CA LEU A 133 6.24 -20.46 6.40
C LEU A 133 7.15 -21.56 5.87
N GLY A 134 8.42 -21.58 6.27
CA GLY A 134 9.38 -22.62 5.87
C GLY A 134 8.89 -24.03 6.21
N LYS A 135 8.20 -24.21 7.35
CA LYS A 135 7.61 -25.49 7.75
C LYS A 135 6.45 -25.94 6.85
N GLN A 136 5.79 -25.01 6.17
CA GLN A 136 4.71 -25.31 5.23
C GLN A 136 5.22 -25.66 3.83
N VAL A 137 6.50 -25.43 3.53
CA VAL A 137 7.04 -25.71 2.19
C VAL A 137 7.10 -27.20 1.93
N SER A 138 6.27 -27.65 1.00
CA SER A 138 6.19 -29.05 0.59
C SER A 138 7.16 -29.37 -0.54
N ALA A 139 7.43 -28.44 -1.46
CA ALA A 139 8.40 -28.65 -2.54
C ALA A 139 8.89 -27.33 -3.18
N PHE A 140 10.05 -27.41 -3.83
CA PHE A 140 10.50 -26.43 -4.82
C PHE A 140 10.50 -27.08 -6.20
N LYS A 141 10.09 -26.34 -7.24
CA LYS A 141 10.15 -26.80 -8.63
C LYS A 141 10.58 -25.66 -9.54
N VAL A 142 11.33 -25.95 -10.58
CA VAL A 142 11.57 -24.99 -11.67
C VAL A 142 10.59 -25.30 -12.79
N GLN A 143 9.77 -24.32 -13.17
CA GLN A 143 8.83 -24.41 -14.28
C GLN A 143 9.04 -23.26 -15.25
N GLY A 144 9.58 -23.57 -16.43
CA GLY A 144 10.04 -22.56 -17.37
C GLY A 144 11.10 -21.66 -16.71
N LYS A 145 10.84 -20.35 -16.66
CA LYS A 145 11.72 -19.35 -16.02
C LYS A 145 11.28 -18.98 -14.60
N LYS A 146 10.44 -19.79 -13.94
CA LYS A 146 9.92 -19.48 -12.60
C LYS A 146 10.35 -20.53 -11.59
N LEU A 147 10.64 -20.07 -10.37
CA LEU A 147 10.72 -20.93 -9.19
C LEU A 147 9.31 -21.06 -8.61
N ILE A 148 8.82 -22.28 -8.51
CA ILE A 148 7.56 -22.60 -7.86
C ILE A 148 7.87 -23.10 -6.46
N VAL A 149 7.34 -22.41 -5.46
CA VAL A 149 7.33 -22.84 -4.07
C VAL A 149 5.95 -23.43 -3.78
N GLN A 150 5.88 -24.74 -3.54
CA GLN A 150 4.65 -25.40 -3.13
C GLN A 150 4.55 -25.39 -1.61
N PHE A 151 3.38 -25.04 -1.09
CA PHE A 151 3.06 -25.12 0.33
C PHE A 151 2.24 -26.40 0.60
N GLY A 152 1.86 -26.65 1.85
CA GLY A 152 0.89 -27.69 2.18
C GLY A 152 -0.47 -27.42 1.51
N GLY A 153 -1.15 -28.49 1.06
CA GLY A 153 -2.40 -28.37 0.31
C GLY A 153 -2.20 -27.92 -1.15
N ASP A 154 -3.13 -27.11 -1.65
CA ASP A 154 -3.16 -26.67 -3.07
C ASP A 154 -2.51 -25.30 -3.30
N ALA A 155 -1.97 -24.66 -2.26
CA ALA A 155 -1.37 -23.34 -2.35
C ALA A 155 0.06 -23.40 -2.90
N TYR A 156 0.40 -22.48 -3.80
CA TYR A 156 1.75 -22.34 -4.32
C TYR A 156 2.09 -20.91 -4.73
N MET A 157 3.36 -20.55 -4.65
CA MET A 157 3.88 -19.26 -5.10
C MET A 157 4.76 -19.45 -6.33
N ALA A 158 4.47 -18.70 -7.38
CA ALA A 158 5.27 -18.66 -8.60
C ALA A 158 6.15 -17.41 -8.62
N CYS A 159 7.46 -17.61 -8.51
CA CYS A 159 8.44 -16.53 -8.37
C CYS A 159 9.19 -16.31 -9.69
N LYS A 160 9.22 -15.07 -10.17
CA LYS A 160 9.94 -14.68 -11.39
C LYS A 160 11.44 -14.52 -11.10
N PRO A 161 12.31 -14.56 -12.14
CA PRO A 161 13.72 -14.26 -11.98
C PRO A 161 13.93 -12.86 -11.41
N PRO A 162 15.04 -12.60 -10.71
CA PRO A 162 15.32 -11.28 -10.19
C PRO A 162 15.65 -10.27 -11.29
N TRP A 163 15.49 -8.99 -10.95
CA TRP A 163 15.88 -7.89 -11.82
C TRP A 163 17.38 -7.67 -11.72
N THR A 164 18.07 -7.64 -12.85
CA THR A 164 19.52 -7.38 -12.91
C THR A 164 19.86 -5.93 -13.24
N GLY A 165 18.88 -5.14 -13.68
CA GLY A 165 19.07 -3.73 -14.00
C GLY A 165 19.18 -2.81 -12.78
N SER A 166 19.07 -1.50 -13.03
CA SER A 166 19.13 -0.46 -11.99
C SER A 166 17.93 -0.51 -11.04
N LEU A 167 18.18 -0.19 -9.76
CA LEU A 167 17.19 -0.08 -8.68
C LEU A 167 17.06 1.36 -8.15
N ALA A 168 17.52 2.36 -8.89
CA ALA A 168 17.54 3.75 -8.42
C ALA A 168 16.16 4.35 -8.08
N ALA A 169 15.08 3.71 -8.55
CA ALA A 169 13.71 4.17 -8.33
C ALA A 169 12.99 3.46 -7.17
N VAL A 170 13.67 2.62 -6.38
CA VAL A 170 13.05 1.90 -5.26
C VAL A 170 13.87 2.05 -3.96
N PRO A 171 13.24 1.95 -2.77
CA PRO A 171 13.94 1.86 -1.50
C PRO A 171 14.83 0.61 -1.38
N PRO A 172 15.84 0.62 -0.50
CA PRO A 172 16.72 -0.53 -0.23
C PRO A 172 15.97 -1.83 0.09
N THR A 173 15.02 -1.80 1.04
CA THR A 173 14.18 -2.95 1.42
C THR A 173 13.41 -3.56 0.24
N VAL A 174 12.89 -2.74 -0.67
CA VAL A 174 12.21 -3.18 -1.89
C VAL A 174 13.21 -3.77 -2.89
N GLY A 175 14.37 -3.12 -3.04
CA GLY A 175 15.46 -3.57 -3.90
C GLY A 175 15.99 -4.95 -3.51
N ALA A 176 16.15 -5.21 -2.20
CA ALA A 176 16.56 -6.51 -1.68
C ALA A 176 15.61 -7.63 -2.14
N VAL A 177 14.30 -7.42 -2.06
CA VAL A 177 13.31 -8.40 -2.53
C VAL A 177 13.38 -8.58 -4.05
N ILE A 178 13.45 -7.49 -4.82
CA ILE A 178 13.54 -7.54 -6.30
C ILE A 178 14.77 -8.32 -6.78
N ARG A 179 15.86 -8.29 -6.00
CA ARG A 179 17.11 -9.02 -6.29
C ARG A 179 17.04 -10.50 -5.95
N VAL A 180 16.05 -10.93 -5.16
CA VAL A 180 15.71 -12.35 -5.02
C VAL A 180 14.70 -12.75 -6.11
N HIS A 181 13.59 -12.00 -6.24
CA HIS A 181 12.53 -12.26 -7.21
C HIS A 181 11.88 -10.96 -7.71
N ASN A 182 11.85 -10.74 -9.04
CA ASN A 182 11.19 -9.57 -9.65
C ASN A 182 9.71 -9.86 -10.00
N GLY A 183 8.95 -10.21 -8.96
CA GLY A 183 7.54 -10.53 -9.07
C GLY A 183 7.22 -11.94 -8.61
N MET A 184 6.13 -12.06 -7.87
CA MET A 184 5.64 -13.31 -7.30
C MET A 184 4.12 -13.33 -7.40
N SER A 185 3.54 -14.47 -7.71
CA SER A 185 2.08 -14.67 -7.71
C SER A 185 1.76 -15.83 -6.77
N LEU A 186 0.92 -15.60 -5.77
CA LEU A 186 0.51 -16.59 -4.78
C LEU A 186 -0.87 -17.14 -5.15
N PHE A 187 -0.94 -18.40 -5.55
CA PHE A 187 -2.19 -19.06 -5.95
C PHE A 187 -2.74 -19.92 -4.82
N HIS A 188 -4.07 -19.95 -4.70
CA HIS A 188 -4.80 -20.88 -3.83
C HIS A 188 -5.97 -21.52 -4.59
N SER A 189 -6.74 -22.37 -3.91
CA SER A 189 -7.80 -23.25 -4.46
C SER A 189 -8.93 -22.56 -5.24
N GLY A 190 -8.97 -21.22 -5.29
CA GLY A 190 -9.90 -20.43 -6.11
C GLY A 190 -9.34 -19.98 -7.48
N GLY A 191 -8.06 -20.22 -7.76
CA GLY A 191 -7.41 -19.78 -9.01
C GLY A 191 -7.05 -18.29 -9.06
N GLU A 192 -7.51 -17.51 -8.08
CA GLU A 192 -7.09 -16.13 -7.85
C GLU A 192 -5.66 -16.12 -7.28
N ALA A 193 -4.88 -15.09 -7.64
CA ALA A 193 -3.51 -14.92 -7.14
C ALA A 193 -3.18 -13.53 -6.62
N ASP A 194 -2.75 -13.44 -5.35
CA ASP A 194 -2.16 -12.20 -4.84
C ASP A 194 -0.84 -11.98 -5.56
N GLU A 195 -0.51 -10.73 -5.87
CA GLU A 195 0.66 -10.43 -6.71
C GLU A 195 1.61 -9.45 -6.06
N TRP A 196 2.87 -9.87 -5.93
CA TRP A 196 3.99 -8.96 -5.98
C TRP A 196 4.28 -8.63 -7.44
N ARG A 197 4.10 -7.38 -7.83
CA ARG A 197 4.23 -6.91 -9.20
C ARG A 197 5.67 -6.85 -9.68
N THR A 198 5.86 -7.03 -10.98
CA THR A 198 7.18 -6.95 -11.60
C THR A 198 7.61 -5.49 -11.76
N PHE A 199 8.80 -5.18 -11.27
CA PHE A 199 9.46 -3.90 -11.48
C PHE A 199 10.10 -3.84 -12.88
N ASN A 200 9.92 -2.73 -13.58
CA ASN A 200 10.43 -2.53 -14.94
C ASN A 200 11.65 -1.59 -15.03
N GLY A 201 12.29 -1.29 -13.89
CA GLY A 201 13.39 -0.31 -13.80
C GLY A 201 12.94 1.10 -13.41
N LYS A 202 11.65 1.40 -13.46
CA LYS A 202 11.10 2.72 -13.08
C LYS A 202 9.92 2.62 -12.13
N THR A 203 9.03 1.67 -12.33
CA THR A 203 7.81 1.50 -11.55
C THR A 203 7.35 0.04 -11.54
N PHE A 204 6.27 -0.23 -10.80
CA PHE A 204 5.45 -1.42 -10.88
C PHE A 204 4.23 -1.08 -11.74
N PRO A 205 4.14 -1.58 -12.99
CA PRO A 205 3.02 -1.25 -13.87
C PRO A 205 1.70 -1.66 -13.23
N HIS A 206 0.71 -0.77 -13.21
CA HIS A 206 -0.67 -1.00 -12.75
C HIS A 206 -1.62 -0.25 -13.69
N SER A 207 -2.58 -0.95 -14.30
CA SER A 207 -3.53 -0.33 -15.23
C SER A 207 -4.56 0.51 -14.50
N ASP A 208 -5.03 -0.01 -13.36
CA ASP A 208 -6.28 0.50 -12.76
C ASP A 208 -6.02 1.50 -11.63
N TRP A 209 -4.76 1.91 -11.39
CA TRP A 209 -4.43 2.76 -10.23
C TRP A 209 -5.19 4.10 -10.24
N ARG A 210 -5.55 4.58 -11.44
CA ARG A 210 -6.31 5.82 -11.62
C ARG A 210 -7.73 5.69 -11.09
N ASP A 211 -8.30 4.49 -11.14
CA ASP A 211 -9.64 4.21 -10.60
C ASP A 211 -9.62 4.23 -9.06
N TRP A 212 -8.45 4.03 -8.45
CA TRP A 212 -8.23 4.04 -7.00
C TRP A 212 -7.69 5.37 -6.47
N TRP A 213 -7.10 6.20 -7.33
CA TRP A 213 -6.49 7.47 -6.97
C TRP A 213 -6.58 8.49 -8.09
N GLU A 214 -7.62 9.33 -8.04
CA GLU A 214 -7.65 10.62 -8.72
C GLU A 214 -7.12 11.67 -7.75
N GLY A 215 -5.84 11.59 -7.41
CA GLY A 215 -5.20 12.62 -6.60
C GLY A 215 -5.35 13.97 -7.30
N ASP A 216 -5.95 14.95 -6.62
CA ASP A 216 -6.00 16.32 -7.12
C ASP A 216 -4.54 16.81 -7.26
N PRO A 217 -4.10 17.17 -8.48
CA PRO A 217 -2.74 17.65 -8.71
C PRO A 217 -2.45 18.99 -8.01
N ASP A 218 -3.50 19.73 -7.62
CA ASP A 218 -3.43 21.00 -6.92
C ASP A 218 -3.59 20.86 -5.40
N ASP A 219 -3.87 19.66 -4.89
CA ASP A 219 -3.86 19.37 -3.45
C ASP A 219 -2.42 19.37 -2.91
N SER A 220 -2.10 20.39 -2.12
CA SER A 220 -0.80 20.56 -1.47
C SER A 220 -0.45 19.44 -0.49
N ASP A 221 -1.46 18.70 -0.03
CA ASP A 221 -1.36 17.62 0.94
C ASP A 221 -1.38 16.24 0.28
N ASN A 222 -1.54 16.16 -1.05
CA ASN A 222 -1.46 14.91 -1.80
C ASN A 222 -0.03 14.35 -1.73
N PRO A 223 0.20 13.23 -1.00
CA PRO A 223 1.54 12.66 -0.88
C PRO A 223 2.02 12.06 -2.20
N PHE A 224 1.13 11.84 -3.16
CA PHE A 224 1.36 11.15 -4.44
C PHE A 224 0.99 12.04 -5.64
N PRO A 225 1.78 13.09 -5.93
CA PRO A 225 1.61 13.95 -7.11
C PRO A 225 1.93 13.22 -8.43
N LYS A 226 2.44 11.98 -8.33
CA LYS A 226 2.62 11.02 -9.41
C LYS A 226 2.15 9.67 -8.87
N MET A 227 1.89 8.74 -9.79
CA MET A 227 1.54 7.36 -9.44
C MET A 227 2.50 6.80 -8.37
N PRO A 228 1.97 6.32 -7.23
CA PRO A 228 2.80 5.67 -6.21
C PRO A 228 3.49 4.44 -6.77
N LEU A 229 4.56 4.00 -6.12
CA LEU A 229 5.06 2.65 -6.33
C LEU A 229 4.08 1.70 -5.64
N ILE A 230 3.53 0.74 -6.39
CA ILE A 230 2.53 -0.24 -5.90
C ILE A 230 3.12 -1.65 -6.07
N PRO A 231 3.94 -2.14 -5.12
CA PRO A 231 4.61 -3.42 -5.28
C PRO A 231 3.67 -4.60 -5.10
N ILE A 232 2.60 -4.49 -4.30
CA ILE A 232 1.70 -5.61 -3.98
C ILE A 232 0.25 -5.23 -4.25
N THR A 233 -0.48 -6.16 -4.86
CA THR A 233 -1.93 -6.10 -5.11
C THR A 233 -2.59 -7.40 -4.67
N THR A 234 -3.68 -7.31 -3.90
CA THR A 234 -4.47 -8.47 -3.48
C THR A 234 -5.58 -8.80 -4.48
N THR A 235 -5.98 -10.07 -4.54
CA THR A 235 -6.93 -10.59 -5.54
C THR A 235 -8.33 -10.03 -5.44
N ASP A 236 -8.78 -9.79 -4.22
CA ASP A 236 -10.09 -9.23 -3.93
C ASP A 236 -10.20 -7.75 -4.34
N GLY A 237 -9.13 -7.17 -4.89
CA GLY A 237 -9.03 -5.76 -5.23
C GLY A 237 -9.15 -4.85 -4.01
N SER A 238 -9.22 -5.41 -2.79
CA SER A 238 -9.46 -4.64 -1.59
C SER A 238 -8.18 -4.01 -1.04
N GLY A 239 -7.01 -4.51 -1.49
CA GLY A 239 -5.72 -4.16 -0.93
C GLY A 239 -4.66 -3.80 -1.96
N LEU A 240 -4.24 -2.54 -1.90
CA LEU A 240 -3.04 -2.03 -2.57
C LEU A 240 -2.02 -1.65 -1.51
N TRP A 241 -0.83 -2.24 -1.57
CA TRP A 241 0.29 -1.78 -0.75
C TRP A 241 1.18 -0.86 -1.57
N ILE A 242 1.44 0.33 -1.03
CA ILE A 242 2.20 1.37 -1.71
C ILE A 242 3.41 1.78 -0.89
N ILE A 243 4.48 2.24 -1.57
CA ILE A 243 5.60 2.87 -0.90
C ILE A 243 5.28 4.35 -0.67
N HIS A 244 5.11 4.75 0.59
CA HIS A 244 4.72 6.11 0.93
C HIS A 244 5.95 7.04 1.05
N PRO A 245 5.97 8.19 0.35
CA PRO A 245 7.14 9.06 0.29
C PRO A 245 7.42 9.80 1.59
N ASP A 246 6.48 9.88 2.52
CA ASP A 246 6.69 10.55 3.82
C ASP A 246 6.65 9.62 5.04
N LYS A 247 6.20 8.37 4.90
CA LYS A 247 6.23 7.39 5.99
C LYS A 247 7.56 6.68 6.00
N ARG A 248 8.07 6.41 7.19
CA ARG A 248 9.44 5.93 7.37
C ARG A 248 9.48 4.73 8.30
N LEU A 249 10.34 3.78 7.94
CA LEU A 249 10.81 2.74 8.84
C LEU A 249 11.78 3.34 9.87
N PRO A 250 12.06 2.64 10.99
CA PRO A 250 13.02 3.11 12.00
C PRO A 250 14.42 3.41 11.45
N ASN A 251 14.81 2.78 10.34
CA ASN A 251 16.08 3.00 9.65
C ASN A 251 16.06 4.23 8.70
N GLY A 252 14.95 4.95 8.61
CA GLY A 252 14.80 6.13 7.74
C GLY A 252 14.45 5.83 6.28
N GLU A 253 14.19 4.58 5.91
CA GLU A 253 13.71 4.24 4.56
C GLU A 253 12.21 4.52 4.38
N PRO A 254 11.76 4.89 3.16
CA PRO A 254 10.34 4.90 2.82
C PRO A 254 9.67 3.57 3.16
N ALA A 255 8.58 3.64 3.91
CA ALA A 255 7.82 2.46 4.34
C ALA A 255 6.71 2.10 3.34
N ALA A 256 6.31 0.84 3.35
CA ALA A 256 5.07 0.44 2.72
C ALA A 256 3.89 0.72 3.64
N VAL A 257 2.77 1.12 3.04
CA VAL A 257 1.50 1.34 3.72
C VAL A 257 0.37 0.73 2.91
N TYR A 258 -0.70 0.37 3.60
CA TYR A 258 -1.93 -0.09 2.96
C TYR A 258 -2.72 1.13 2.47
N LEU A 259 -3.05 1.15 1.19
CA LEU A 259 -3.89 2.18 0.60
C LEU A 259 -5.36 1.76 0.76
N ASP A 260 -6.00 2.25 1.81
CA ASP A 260 -7.43 2.14 2.04
C ASP A 260 -7.99 3.52 2.38
N ALA A 261 -8.98 3.97 1.61
CA ALA A 261 -9.67 5.23 1.82
C ALA A 261 -10.36 5.35 3.21
N ARG A 262 -10.50 4.24 3.93
CA ARG A 262 -11.16 4.16 5.26
C ARG A 262 -10.18 4.07 6.42
N LEU A 263 -8.95 3.58 6.19
CA LEU A 263 -7.96 3.43 7.24
C LEU A 263 -7.15 4.72 7.31
N GLY A 264 -7.43 5.55 8.32
CA GLY A 264 -6.88 6.91 8.46
C GLY A 264 -5.37 7.02 8.22
N ASP A 265 -4.54 6.76 9.23
CA ASP A 265 -3.08 6.81 9.11
C ASP A 265 -2.49 5.40 9.21
N PRO A 266 -2.26 4.70 8.08
CA PRO A 266 -1.81 3.31 8.10
C PRO A 266 -0.40 3.15 8.67
N ASP A 267 -0.21 2.10 9.47
CA ASP A 267 1.09 1.82 10.10
C ASP A 267 2.18 1.56 9.04
N PRO A 268 3.36 2.20 9.15
CA PRO A 268 4.47 2.00 8.23
C PRO A 268 5.16 0.66 8.45
N ARG A 269 5.33 -0.13 7.38
CA ARG A 269 5.87 -1.49 7.49
C ARG A 269 6.83 -1.85 6.35
N PRO A 270 7.79 -2.78 6.57
CA PRO A 270 8.67 -3.25 5.51
C PRO A 270 7.90 -4.14 4.52
N ILE A 271 8.04 -3.86 3.22
CA ILE A 271 7.24 -4.51 2.17
C ILE A 271 7.46 -6.03 2.08
N GLY A 272 8.68 -6.50 2.39
CA GLY A 272 9.02 -7.91 2.32
C GLY A 272 8.24 -8.73 3.36
N GLU A 273 8.10 -8.18 4.57
CA GLU A 273 7.34 -8.84 5.65
C GLU A 273 5.84 -8.82 5.37
N ILE A 274 5.30 -7.73 4.82
CA ILE A 274 3.92 -7.66 4.34
C ILE A 274 3.62 -8.80 3.37
N TRP A 275 4.52 -9.06 2.41
CA TRP A 275 4.33 -10.16 1.46
C TRP A 275 4.29 -11.53 2.15
N LEU A 276 5.17 -11.77 3.12
CA LEU A 276 5.17 -13.02 3.88
C LEU A 276 3.90 -13.17 4.72
N GLU A 277 3.35 -12.09 5.25
CA GLU A 277 2.11 -12.12 6.01
C GLU A 277 0.91 -12.45 5.12
N ILE A 278 0.88 -11.91 3.91
CA ILE A 278 -0.14 -12.27 2.91
C ILE A 278 -0.07 -13.78 2.66
N ILE A 279 1.13 -14.34 2.44
CA ILE A 279 1.30 -15.80 2.30
C ILE A 279 0.77 -16.53 3.54
N ALA A 280 1.14 -16.10 4.74
CA ALA A 280 0.72 -16.77 5.97
C ALA A 280 -0.78 -16.67 6.22
N SER A 281 -1.41 -15.55 5.88
CA SER A 281 -2.86 -15.36 5.92
C SER A 281 -3.58 -16.30 4.96
N THR A 282 -3.11 -16.40 3.71
CA THR A 282 -3.64 -17.33 2.70
C THR A 282 -3.49 -18.79 3.12
N LEU A 283 -2.44 -19.12 3.86
CA LEU A 283 -2.23 -20.45 4.44
C LEU A 283 -2.95 -20.65 5.78
N THR A 284 -3.77 -19.69 6.23
CA THR A 284 -4.52 -19.70 7.51
C THR A 284 -3.65 -19.84 8.77
N LEU A 285 -2.41 -19.35 8.70
CA LEU A 285 -1.42 -19.50 9.77
C LEU A 285 -1.44 -18.36 10.79
N MET A 286 -2.11 -17.25 10.48
CA MET A 286 -2.12 -16.06 11.34
C MET A 286 -2.78 -16.29 12.71
N ASP A 287 -3.74 -17.21 12.79
CA ASP A 287 -4.35 -17.61 14.07
C ASP A 287 -3.36 -18.35 14.98
N ALA A 288 -2.32 -18.98 14.43
CA ALA A 288 -1.28 -19.63 15.21
C ALA A 288 -0.27 -18.63 15.80
N MET A 289 -0.12 -17.45 15.18
CA MET A 289 0.74 -16.37 15.69
C MET A 289 0.06 -15.55 16.79
N LYS A 290 -1.24 -15.26 16.66
CA LYS A 290 -2.00 -14.47 17.67
C LYS A 290 -2.22 -15.19 19.02
N ARG A 291 -1.93 -16.50 19.10
CA ARG A 291 -2.15 -17.34 20.31
C ARG A 291 -0.88 -17.55 21.14
N ARG A 292 0.22 -16.88 20.80
CA ARG A 292 1.49 -16.90 21.56
C ARG A 292 1.71 -15.56 22.23
#